data_AF-A0A837DZR9-F1
#
_entry.id   AF-A0A837DZR9-F1
#
_cell.length_a   1.000
_cell.length_b   1.000
_cell.length_c   1.000
_cell.angle_alpha   90.00
_cell.angle_beta   90.00
_cell.angle_gamma   90.00
#
_symmetry.space_group_name_H-M   'P 1'
#
loop_
_entity.id
_entity.type
_entity.pdbx_description
1 polymer ?
#
loop_
_entity_poly.entity_id
_entity_poly.type
_entity_poly.pdbx_seq_one_letter_code
_entity_poly.pdbx_strand_id
1 'polypeptide(L)'
;MLTWVDEKKLSYTAKYLNVTPVKYQPDEMIPVKTRPNSLSARYVEGKVVQYRLYNNEGHVLVDFDLTNHGNPRHHKVVPHKHEWTIIKSENGVKYKRSKYSNVPLTDEELELVKRWREYDN
;
A
#
# COMPACT_ATOMS: atom_id res chain seq x y z
N MET A 1 10.71 33.33 9.77
CA MET A 1 10.10 32.82 8.52
C MET A 1 9.18 31.67 8.90
N LEU A 2 7.86 31.89 8.88
CA LEU A 2 6.88 30.80 9.00
C LEU A 2 6.58 30.32 7.57
N THR A 3 6.99 29.09 7.24
CA THR A 3 6.63 28.46 5.98
C THR A 3 5.18 27.97 6.09
N TRP A 4 4.29 28.64 5.38
CA TRP A 4 2.96 28.13 5.06
C TRP A 4 3.13 26.90 4.17
N VAL A 5 3.27 25.73 4.78
CA VAL A 5 3.05 24.47 4.07
C VAL A 5 1.54 24.40 3.89
N ASP A 6 1.09 24.54 2.65
CA ASP A 6 -0.30 24.34 2.26
C ASP A 6 -0.78 22.99 2.84
N GLU A 7 -1.62 23.05 3.87
CA GLU A 7 -2.10 21.86 4.59
C GLU A 7 -2.87 20.89 3.66
N LYS A 8 -3.34 21.38 2.49
CA LYS A 8 -3.95 20.55 1.44
C LYS A 8 -2.93 19.79 0.58
N LYS A 9 -1.64 20.11 0.69
CA LYS A 9 -0.51 19.41 0.07
C LYS A 9 0.30 18.57 1.07
N LEU A 10 -0.28 18.19 2.21
CA LEU A 10 0.13 16.93 2.81
C LEU A 10 -0.21 15.83 1.82
N SER A 11 0.79 15.47 1.00
CA SER A 11 0.76 14.32 0.11
C SER A 11 0.12 13.15 0.86
N TYR A 12 -0.70 12.34 0.20
CA TYR A 12 -1.40 11.25 0.88
C TYR A 12 -0.43 10.34 1.66
N THR A 13 0.84 10.33 1.25
CA THR A 13 1.98 9.69 1.92
C THR A 13 2.19 10.18 3.35
N ALA A 14 1.97 11.46 3.65
CA ALA A 14 2.15 12.05 4.97
C ALA A 14 1.28 11.37 6.04
N LYS A 15 0.10 10.89 5.65
CA LYS A 15 -0.82 10.15 6.54
C LYS A 15 -0.25 8.80 6.99
N TYR A 16 0.69 8.24 6.23
CA TYR A 16 1.23 6.91 6.47
C TYR A 16 2.68 6.91 6.99
N LEU A 17 3.29 8.09 7.17
CA LEU A 17 4.67 8.25 7.63
C LEU A 17 4.96 7.50 8.94
N ASN A 18 4.04 7.60 9.90
CA ASN A 18 4.20 7.06 11.26
C ASN A 18 3.27 5.88 11.51
N VAL A 19 2.80 5.20 10.46
CA VAL A 19 1.90 4.05 10.59
C VAL A 19 2.73 2.78 10.71
N THR A 20 2.56 2.06 11.81
CA THR A 20 3.14 0.72 11.98
C THR A 20 2.36 -0.31 11.17
N PRO A 21 3.01 -1.10 10.30
CA PRO A 21 2.33 -2.14 9.53
C PRO A 21 1.77 -3.25 10.41
N VAL A 22 0.53 -3.69 10.15
CA VAL A 22 0.00 -4.95 10.69
C VAL A 22 0.60 -6.11 9.89
N LYS A 23 1.29 -7.04 10.56
CA LYS A 23 1.96 -8.17 9.91
C LYS A 23 0.97 -9.27 9.53
N TYR A 24 1.09 -9.80 8.32
CA TYR A 24 0.34 -10.94 7.81
C TYR A 24 1.29 -11.99 7.24
N GLN A 25 1.07 -13.26 7.58
CA GLN A 25 1.78 -14.43 7.07
C GLN A 25 1.30 -14.82 5.66
N PRO A 26 2.04 -15.68 4.92
CA PRO A 26 1.70 -16.05 3.54
C PRO A 26 0.31 -16.68 3.37
N ASP A 27 -0.13 -17.46 4.35
CA ASP A 27 -1.43 -18.16 4.37
C ASP A 27 -2.59 -17.25 4.77
N GLU A 28 -2.31 -16.03 5.26
CA GLU A 28 -3.32 -15.08 5.67
C GLU A 28 -3.81 -14.21 4.52
N MET A 29 -5.15 -14.09 4.43
CA MET A 29 -5.79 -13.17 3.51
C MET A 29 -5.73 -11.75 4.09
N ILE A 30 -5.01 -10.87 3.41
CA ILE A 30 -5.01 -9.45 3.74
C ILE A 30 -6.38 -8.87 3.37
N PRO A 31 -7.14 -8.27 4.31
CA PRO A 31 -8.50 -7.81 4.06
C PRO A 31 -8.52 -6.63 3.09
N VAL A 32 -9.65 -6.46 2.39
CA VAL A 32 -9.94 -5.28 1.55
C VAL A 32 -10.59 -4.13 2.32
N LYS A 33 -11.01 -4.37 3.57
CA LYS A 33 -11.53 -3.36 4.50
C LYS A 33 -11.04 -3.66 5.92
N THR A 34 -10.45 -2.67 6.57
CA THR A 34 -9.95 -2.76 7.95
C THR A 34 -9.99 -1.38 8.62
N ARG A 35 -9.15 -1.11 9.62
CA ARG A 35 -8.99 0.19 10.27
C ARG A 35 -8.66 1.31 9.25
N PRO A 36 -9.29 2.48 9.35
CA PRO A 36 -8.93 3.68 8.58
C PRO A 36 -7.45 4.08 8.68
N ASN A 37 -6.91 4.63 7.59
CA ASN A 37 -5.55 5.17 7.49
C ASN A 37 -4.50 4.22 8.07
N SER A 38 -4.64 2.92 7.77
CA SER A 38 -3.77 1.87 8.26
C SER A 38 -3.00 1.21 7.12
N LEU A 39 -2.12 0.28 7.50
CA LEU A 39 -1.23 -0.43 6.61
C LEU A 39 -1.11 -1.88 7.04
N SER A 40 -1.12 -2.80 6.09
CA SER A 40 -0.79 -4.21 6.28
C SER A 40 0.51 -4.55 5.55
N ALA A 41 1.34 -5.42 6.13
CA ALA A 41 2.56 -5.94 5.53
C ALA A 41 2.46 -7.47 5.36
N ARG A 42 2.61 -7.95 4.13
CA ARG A 42 2.72 -9.39 3.85
C ARG A 42 4.16 -9.83 4.01
N TYR A 43 4.39 -10.84 4.84
CA TYR A 43 5.67 -11.52 4.97
C TYR A 43 5.67 -12.85 4.21
N VAL A 44 6.78 -13.16 3.57
CA VAL A 44 7.11 -14.47 3.01
C VAL A 44 8.54 -14.78 3.41
N GLU A 45 8.76 -15.94 4.04
CA GLU A 45 10.09 -16.36 4.53
C GLU A 45 10.76 -15.27 5.40
N GLY A 46 9.97 -14.62 6.27
CA GLY A 46 10.45 -13.57 7.16
C GLY A 46 10.75 -12.21 6.49
N LYS A 47 10.45 -12.05 5.19
CA LYS A 47 10.69 -10.80 4.46
C LYS A 47 9.38 -10.18 3.99
N VAL A 48 9.27 -8.85 4.07
CA VAL A 48 8.11 -8.16 3.49
C VAL A 48 8.15 -8.22 1.96
N VAL A 49 7.05 -8.68 1.37
CA VAL A 49 6.88 -8.76 -0.09
C VAL A 49 5.81 -7.81 -0.63
N GLN A 50 4.90 -7.34 0.23
CA GLN A 50 3.83 -6.42 -0.14
C GLN A 50 3.44 -5.54 1.05
N TYR A 51 3.15 -4.27 0.78
CA TYR A 51 2.40 -3.39 1.68
C TYR A 51 1.02 -3.09 1.08
N ARG A 52 -0.05 -3.14 1.89
CA ARG A 52 -1.41 -2.71 1.49
C ARG A 52 -1.85 -1.52 2.34
N LEU A 53 -2.16 -0.41 1.68
CA LEU A 53 -2.60 0.82 2.33
C LEU A 53 -4.13 0.94 2.29
N TYR A 54 -4.71 1.51 3.35
CA TYR A 54 -6.14 1.72 3.49
C TYR A 54 -6.48 3.20 3.66
N ASN A 55 -7.50 3.66 2.96
CA ASN A 55 -7.95 5.04 3.01
C ASN A 55 -8.58 5.41 4.37
N ASN A 56 -9.09 6.65 4.47
CA ASN A 56 -9.72 7.19 5.68
C ASN A 56 -11.05 6.52 6.08
N GLU A 57 -11.60 5.65 5.23
CA GLU A 57 -12.77 4.82 5.53
C GLU A 57 -12.36 3.36 5.82
N GLY A 58 -11.06 3.05 5.76
CA GLY A 58 -10.51 1.72 5.97
C GLY A 58 -10.61 0.80 4.75
N HIS A 59 -11.04 1.33 3.61
CA HIS A 59 -11.07 0.58 2.36
C HIS A 59 -9.69 0.54 1.71
N VAL A 60 -9.36 -0.59 1.06
CA VAL A 60 -8.10 -0.74 0.33
C VAL A 60 -7.94 0.36 -0.71
N LEU A 61 -6.76 0.98 -0.72
CA LEU A 61 -6.39 2.06 -1.62
C LEU A 61 -5.39 1.59 -2.66
N VAL A 62 -4.28 1.00 -2.21
CA VAL A 62 -3.16 0.63 -3.08
C VAL A 62 -2.33 -0.49 -2.44
N ASP A 63 -1.85 -1.40 -3.27
CA ASP A 63 -0.82 -2.37 -2.92
C ASP A 63 0.53 -1.88 -3.45
N PHE A 64 1.57 -1.87 -2.61
CA PHE A 64 2.97 -1.72 -3.02
C PHE A 64 3.62 -3.09 -3.00
N ASP A 65 3.93 -3.61 -4.18
CA ASP A 65 4.52 -4.91 -4.38
C ASP A 65 6.04 -4.76 -4.50
N LEU A 66 6.75 -5.41 -3.57
CA LEU A 66 8.21 -5.29 -3.42
C LEU A 66 8.97 -6.43 -4.11
N THR A 67 8.25 -7.34 -4.74
CA THR A 67 8.80 -8.45 -5.52
C THR A 67 8.05 -8.56 -6.85
N ASN A 68 8.55 -9.40 -7.74
CA ASN A 68 7.87 -9.75 -8.98
C ASN A 68 6.83 -10.87 -8.80
N HIS A 69 6.56 -11.31 -7.56
CA HIS A 69 5.68 -12.44 -7.23
C HIS A 69 5.97 -13.73 -8.03
N GLY A 70 7.24 -13.99 -8.37
CA GLY A 70 7.63 -15.13 -9.21
C GLY A 70 7.17 -15.02 -10.66
N ASN A 71 6.60 -13.88 -11.08
CA ASN A 71 6.10 -13.65 -12.42
C ASN A 71 6.80 -12.44 -13.09
N PRO A 72 8.11 -12.56 -13.41
CA PRO A 72 8.92 -11.47 -13.97
C PRO A 72 8.45 -11.01 -15.35
N ARG A 73 7.70 -11.83 -16.10
CA ARG A 73 7.17 -11.44 -17.41
C ARG A 73 6.10 -10.36 -17.29
N HIS A 74 5.29 -10.43 -16.24
CA HIS A 74 4.19 -9.50 -15.98
C HIS A 74 4.56 -8.39 -14.99
N HIS A 75 5.53 -8.62 -14.09
CA HIS A 75 6.04 -7.64 -13.11
C HIS A 75 7.51 -7.32 -13.39
N LYS A 76 7.77 -6.52 -14.44
CA LYS A 76 9.13 -6.16 -14.88
C LYS A 76 9.75 -5.07 -14.02
N VAL A 77 8.91 -4.22 -13.43
CA VAL A 77 9.33 -3.10 -12.57
C VAL A 77 9.07 -3.50 -11.11
N VAL A 78 10.09 -3.41 -10.27
CA VAL A 78 10.00 -3.70 -8.83
C VAL A 78 10.83 -2.66 -8.07
N PRO A 79 10.26 -2.01 -7.02
CA PRO A 79 8.88 -2.12 -6.57
C PRO A 79 7.89 -1.43 -7.52
N HIS A 80 6.64 -1.87 -7.49
CA HIS A 80 5.54 -1.28 -8.25
C HIS A 80 4.27 -1.20 -7.40
N LYS A 81 3.27 -0.46 -7.87
CA LYS A 81 1.97 -0.34 -7.22
C LYS A 81 0.80 -0.84 -8.04
N HIS A 82 -0.23 -1.29 -7.32
CA HIS A 82 -1.54 -1.62 -7.85
C HIS A 82 -2.61 -0.86 -7.09
N GLU A 83 -3.24 0.11 -7.75
CA GLU A 83 -4.36 0.85 -7.17
C GLU A 83 -5.64 0.02 -7.17
N TRP A 84 -6.50 0.31 -6.20
CA TRP A 84 -7.82 -0.31 -6.07
C TRP A 84 -8.92 0.72 -6.32
N THR A 85 -9.86 0.36 -7.19
CA THR A 85 -11.09 1.12 -7.39
C THR A 85 -12.20 0.54 -6.52
N ILE A 86 -12.80 1.39 -5.70
CA ILE A 86 -13.96 1.07 -4.86
C ILE A 86 -15.22 1.49 -5.61
N ILE A 87 -16.07 0.53 -5.93
CA ILE A 87 -17.33 0.75 -6.65
C ILE A 87 -18.46 0.53 -5.65
N LYS A 88 -19.04 1.63 -5.15
CA LYS A 88 -20.21 1.61 -4.26
C LYS A 88 -21.48 1.53 -5.13
N SER A 89 -22.34 0.58 -4.84
CA SER A 89 -23.63 0.38 -5.51
C SER A 89 -24.71 0.04 -4.48
N GLU A 90 -25.99 0.10 -4.85
CA GLU A 90 -27.10 -0.29 -3.97
C GLU A 90 -26.94 -1.74 -3.45
N ASN A 91 -26.35 -2.61 -4.26
CA ASN A 91 -26.09 -4.02 -3.92
C ASN A 91 -24.78 -4.24 -3.12
N GLY A 92 -24.17 -3.17 -2.61
CA GLY A 92 -22.96 -3.22 -1.79
C GLY A 92 -21.69 -2.69 -2.48
N VAL A 93 -20.55 -2.99 -1.89
CA VAL A 93 -19.23 -2.47 -2.30
C VAL A 93 -18.45 -3.52 -3.07
N LYS A 94 -18.05 -3.18 -4.29
CA LYS A 94 -17.15 -3.99 -5.12
C LYS A 94 -15.76 -3.37 -5.13
N TYR A 95 -14.73 -4.22 -5.12
CA TYR A 95 -13.33 -3.79 -5.18
C TYR A 95 -12.71 -4.32 -6.46
N LYS A 96 -12.10 -3.43 -7.25
CA LYS A 96 -11.41 -3.78 -8.49
C LYS A 96 -9.95 -3.36 -8.39
N ARG A 97 -9.04 -4.33 -8.32
CA ARG A 97 -7.60 -4.08 -8.39
C ARG A 97 -7.20 -3.76 -9.83
N SER A 98 -6.38 -2.73 -10.03
CA SER A 98 -5.80 -2.40 -11.33
C SER A 98 -4.92 -3.54 -11.83
N LYS A 99 -5.07 -3.89 -13.12
CA LYS A 99 -4.25 -4.91 -13.78
C LYS A 99 -2.89 -4.37 -14.27
N TYR A 100 -2.67 -3.06 -14.21
CA TYR A 100 -1.40 -2.44 -14.60
C TYR A 100 -0.34 -2.73 -13.53
N SER A 101 0.54 -3.68 -13.83
CA SER A 101 1.54 -4.25 -12.91
C SER A 101 2.93 -3.61 -12.98
N ASN A 102 3.11 -2.56 -13.77
CA ASN A 102 4.41 -1.90 -13.97
C ASN A 102 4.35 -0.40 -13.68
N VAL A 103 3.45 0.01 -12.77
CA VAL A 103 3.41 1.39 -12.29
C VAL A 103 4.47 1.52 -11.19
N PRO A 104 5.62 2.19 -11.42
CA PRO A 104 6.65 2.34 -10.40
C PRO A 104 6.12 3.12 -9.20
N LEU A 105 6.75 2.89 -8.05
CA LEU A 105 6.59 3.80 -6.91
C LEU A 105 7.27 5.13 -7.20
N THR A 106 6.68 6.23 -6.72
CA THR A 106 7.35 7.55 -6.70
C THR A 106 8.43 7.57 -5.62
N ASP A 107 9.31 8.58 -5.64
CA ASP A 107 10.33 8.74 -4.60
C ASP A 107 9.71 8.88 -3.20
N GLU A 108 8.60 9.61 -3.06
CA GLU A 108 7.89 9.72 -1.79
C GLU A 108 7.35 8.37 -1.29
N GLU A 109 6.83 7.54 -2.20
CA GLU A 109 6.33 6.20 -1.89
C GLU A 109 7.48 5.24 -1.52
N LEU A 110 8.64 5.39 -2.16
CA LEU A 110 9.85 4.64 -1.80
C LEU A 110 10.37 5.02 -0.40
N GLU A 111 10.31 6.29 -0.03
CA GLU A 111 10.67 6.75 1.32
C GLU A 111 9.74 6.17 2.40
N LEU A 112 8.45 6.01 2.09
CA LEU A 112 7.54 5.29 2.98
C LEU A 112 7.95 3.83 3.17
N VAL A 113 8.26 3.13 2.07
CA VAL A 113 8.71 1.73 2.13
C VAL A 113 9.96 1.59 2.98
N LYS A 114 10.94 2.50 2.83
CA LYS A 114 12.17 2.50 3.65
C LYS A 114 11.85 2.63 5.14
N ARG A 115 10.98 3.58 5.50
CA ARG A 115 10.55 3.79 6.89
C ARG A 115 9.82 2.58 7.48
N TRP A 116 8.90 1.97 6.72
CA TRP A 116 8.17 0.82 7.24
C TRP A 116 9.05 -0.41 7.44
N ARG A 117 10.12 -0.54 6.67
CA ARG A 117 11.13 -1.60 6.87
C ARG A 117 11.91 -1.46 8.16
N GLU A 118 11.93 -0.30 8.80
CA GLU A 118 12.51 -0.14 10.15
C GLU A 118 11.73 -0.94 11.21
N TYR A 119 10.50 -1.39 10.89
CA TYR A 119 9.68 -2.25 11.76
C TYR A 119 9.84 -3.77 11.44
N ASP A 120 10.73 -4.13 10.52
CA ASP A 120 10.98 -5.51 10.06
C ASP A 120 11.95 -6.31 10.95
N ASN A 121 12.12 -5.92 12.22
CA ASN A 121 12.91 -6.67 13.22
C ASN A 121 12.61 -8.17 13.22
#